data_AF-A0A3B9H615-F1
#
_entry.id   AF-A0A3B9H615-F1
#
_cell.length_a   1.000
_cell.length_b   1.000
_cell.length_c   1.000
_cell.angle_alpha   90.00
_cell.angle_beta   90.00
_cell.angle_gamma   90.00
#
_symmetry.space_group_name_H-M   'P 1'
#
loop_
_entity.id
_entity.type
_entity.pdbx_description
1 polymer ?
#
loop_
_entity_poly.entity_id
_entity_poly.type
_entity_poly.pdbx_seq_one_letter_code
_entity_poly.pdbx_strand_id
1 'polypeptide(L)'
;MKKYISLVIVLFSGFTAISQNKDKAIFEEVKPGYYQNSILKGIDDFEEPQTEEKKVKRMKVDLSDWEIPNDPLQYTTVWYNDPISQGNTGTCWCFSTTSFYESEVKRLS
;
A
#
# COMPACT_ATOMS: atom_id res chain seq x y z
N MET A 1 -16.89 -0.75 50.03
CA MET A 1 -17.35 -1.46 48.81
C MET A 1 -17.73 -0.51 47.67
N LYS A 2 -18.69 0.42 47.82
CA LYS A 2 -19.07 1.38 46.74
C LYS A 2 -17.90 2.21 46.16
N LYS A 3 -16.95 2.64 47.00
CA LYS A 3 -15.73 3.37 46.58
C LYS A 3 -14.81 2.52 45.69
N TYR A 4 -14.68 1.22 45.99
CA TYR A 4 -13.87 0.30 45.20
C TYR A 4 -14.55 -0.07 43.88
N ILE A 5 -15.87 -0.23 43.88
CA ILE A 5 -16.66 -0.44 42.64
C ILE A 5 -16.54 0.77 41.70
N SER A 6 -16.63 1.99 42.24
CA SER A 6 -16.47 3.22 41.44
C SER A 6 -15.07 3.32 40.85
N LEU A 7 -14.03 2.94 41.60
CA LEU A 7 -12.64 2.92 41.12
C LEU A 7 -12.44 1.93 39.96
N VAL A 8 -13.03 0.73 40.06
CA VAL A 8 -12.95 -0.30 39.01
C VAL A 8 -13.61 0.16 37.72
N ILE A 9 -14.77 0.83 37.80
CA ILE A 9 -15.47 1.37 36.62
C ILE A 9 -14.64 2.46 35.93
N VAL A 10 -14.03 3.36 36.70
CA VAL A 10 -13.15 4.42 36.16
C VAL A 10 -11.92 3.80 35.49
N LEU A 11 -11.28 2.81 36.12
CA LEU A 11 -10.14 2.11 35.52
C LEU A 11 -10.53 1.39 34.23
N PHE A 12 -11.66 0.68 34.21
CA PHE A 12 -12.12 -0.05 33.04
C PHE A 12 -12.45 0.85 31.84
N SER A 13 -13.04 2.04 32.08
CA SER A 13 -13.29 3.04 31.03
C SER A 13 -12.02 3.70 30.47
N GLY A 14 -10.95 3.81 31.27
CA GLY A 14 -9.65 4.26 30.79
C GLY A 14 -9.00 3.28 29.81
N PHE A 15 -9.11 1.97 30.07
CA PHE A 15 -8.57 0.94 29.17
C PHE A 15 -9.26 0.91 27.80
N THR A 16 -10.58 1.14 27.73
CA THR A 16 -11.31 1.14 26.46
C THR A 16 -10.99 2.37 25.60
N ALA A 17 -10.64 3.51 26.20
CA ALA A 17 -10.22 4.70 25.47
C ALA A 17 -8.82 4.56 24.83
N ILE A 18 -7.90 3.88 25.53
CA ILE A 18 -6.53 3.63 25.05
C ILE A 18 -6.50 2.53 23.98
N SER A 19 -7.48 1.62 24.02
CA SER A 19 -7.60 0.49 23.07
C SER A 19 -8.18 0.87 21.71
N GLN A 20 -8.52 2.14 21.46
CA GLN A 20 -9.07 2.56 20.17
C GLN A 20 -7.96 2.65 19.12
N ASN A 21 -8.22 2.10 17.92
CA ASN A 21 -7.32 2.27 16.80
C ASN A 21 -7.27 3.76 16.40
N LYS A 22 -6.07 4.31 16.26
CA LYS A 22 -5.83 5.72 15.89
C LYS A 22 -5.99 5.96 14.38
N ASP A 23 -6.05 4.90 13.59
CA ASP A 23 -6.20 4.96 12.14
C ASP A 23 -7.54 5.57 11.76
N LYS A 24 -7.51 6.58 10.89
CA LYS A 24 -8.72 7.25 10.36
C LYS A 24 -8.97 6.77 8.94
N ALA A 25 -10.23 6.55 8.59
CA ALA A 25 -10.62 6.31 7.20
C ALA A 25 -10.92 7.66 6.53
N ILE A 26 -10.32 7.90 5.36
CA ILE A 26 -10.58 9.06 4.51
C ILE A 26 -11.16 8.59 3.17
N PHE A 27 -12.07 9.40 2.61
CA PHE A 27 -12.63 9.18 1.28
C PHE A 27 -12.07 10.23 0.33
N GLU A 28 -11.07 9.85 -0.46
CA GLU A 28 -10.43 10.74 -1.42
C GLU A 28 -10.71 10.32 -2.86
N GLU A 29 -10.72 11.30 -3.76
CA GLU A 29 -10.77 11.04 -5.20
C GLU A 29 -9.47 10.35 -5.64
N VAL A 30 -9.61 9.30 -6.44
CA VAL A 30 -8.45 8.58 -6.97
C VAL A 30 -7.73 9.47 -7.99
N LYS A 31 -6.51 9.89 -7.66
CA LYS A 31 -5.63 10.61 -8.59
C LYS A 31 -4.97 9.61 -9.55
N PRO A 32 -4.87 9.91 -10.87
CA PRO A 32 -4.16 9.07 -11.82
C PRO A 32 -2.68 8.91 -11.44
N GLY A 33 -2.22 7.65 -11.34
CA GLY A 33 -0.83 7.30 -11.05
C GLY A 33 -0.11 6.71 -12.26
N TYR A 34 1.01 6.03 -12.02
CA TYR A 34 1.78 5.35 -13.09
C TYR A 34 0.93 4.37 -13.90
N TYR A 35 0.03 3.63 -13.24
CA TYR A 35 -0.85 2.68 -13.91
C TYR A 35 -1.76 3.35 -14.96
N GLN A 36 -2.48 4.41 -14.57
CA GLN A 36 -3.37 5.15 -15.47
C GLN A 36 -2.57 5.89 -16.55
N ASN A 37 -1.52 6.61 -16.15
CA ASN A 37 -0.81 7.52 -17.04
C ASN A 37 0.15 6.83 -18.02
N SER A 38 0.58 5.59 -17.74
CA SER A 38 1.56 4.85 -18.57
C SER A 38 1.03 3.51 -19.07
N ILE A 39 0.44 2.69 -18.20
CA ILE A 39 0.01 1.34 -18.56
C ILE A 39 -1.32 1.37 -19.34
N LEU A 40 -2.33 2.06 -18.83
CA LEU A 40 -3.64 2.15 -19.48
C LEU A 40 -3.59 3.03 -20.73
N LYS A 41 -2.82 4.13 -20.71
CA LYS A 41 -2.65 4.99 -21.88
C LYS A 41 -2.24 4.23 -23.15
N GLY A 42 -1.31 3.28 -23.02
CA GLY A 42 -0.88 2.46 -24.16
C GLY A 42 -1.95 1.47 -24.67
N ILE A 43 -3.02 1.24 -23.91
CA ILE A 43 -4.20 0.47 -24.33
C ILE A 43 -5.21 1.44 -24.95
N ASP A 44 -5.48 2.56 -24.29
CA ASP A 44 -6.42 3.60 -24.74
C ASP A 44 -6.02 4.23 -26.08
N ASP A 45 -4.71 4.27 -26.40
CA ASP A 45 -4.22 4.75 -27.70
C ASP A 45 -4.66 3.84 -28.87
N PHE A 46 -5.06 2.59 -28.60
CA PHE A 46 -5.44 1.59 -29.62
C PHE A 46 -6.90 1.13 -29.51
N GLU A 47 -7.50 1.18 -28.33
CA GLU A 47 -8.91 0.84 -28.11
C GLU A 47 -9.80 2.09 -28.25
N GLU A 48 -11.08 1.92 -28.64
CA GLU A 48 -12.02 3.05 -28.66
C GLU A 48 -12.15 3.62 -27.24
N PRO A 49 -12.15 4.97 -27.09
CA PRO A 49 -12.12 5.60 -25.79
C PRO A 49 -13.31 5.14 -24.95
N GLN A 50 -13.03 4.36 -23.92
CA GLN A 50 -14.07 4.01 -22.96
C GLN A 50 -14.49 5.29 -22.22
N THR A 51 -15.80 5.41 -22.03
CA THR A 51 -16.52 6.44 -21.26
C THR A 51 -15.65 7.18 -20.25
N GLU A 52 -15.76 8.52 -20.19
CA GLU A 52 -15.03 9.39 -19.25
C GLU A 52 -14.81 8.72 -17.88
N GLU A 53 -13.54 8.66 -17.45
CA GLU A 53 -13.17 8.07 -16.17
C GLU A 53 -13.95 8.76 -15.05
N LYS A 54 -14.94 8.03 -14.49
CA LYS A 54 -15.74 8.55 -13.40
C LYS A 54 -14.83 8.81 -12.21
N LYS A 55 -14.85 10.03 -11.69
CA LYS A 55 -14.20 10.40 -10.44
C LYS A 55 -14.79 9.58 -9.29
N VAL A 56 -14.15 8.47 -8.97
CA VAL A 56 -14.53 7.59 -7.86
C VAL A 56 -13.80 8.01 -6.60
N LYS A 57 -14.54 8.14 -5.50
CA LYS A 57 -13.95 8.25 -4.17
C LYS A 57 -13.68 6.85 -3.63
N ARG A 58 -12.45 6.60 -3.19
CA ARG A 58 -12.08 5.35 -2.51
C ARG A 58 -11.77 5.62 -1.06
N MET A 59 -12.22 4.70 -0.21
CA MET A 59 -11.83 4.69 1.19
C MET A 59 -10.37 4.27 1.29
N LYS A 60 -9.57 5.06 2.01
CA LYS A 60 -8.17 4.75 2.35
C LYS A 60 -7.94 5.04 3.82
N VAL A 61 -6.90 4.42 4.38
CA VAL A 61 -6.39 4.77 5.70
C VAL A 61 -5.60 6.08 5.57
N ASP A 62 -5.84 7.01 6.48
CA ASP A 62 -5.08 8.25 6.63
C ASP A 62 -3.74 7.93 7.29
N LEU A 63 -2.68 7.96 6.49
CA LEU A 63 -1.31 7.73 6.92
C LEU A 63 -0.51 9.04 6.98
N SER A 64 -1.15 10.20 6.99
CA SER A 64 -0.46 11.50 6.94
C SER A 64 0.47 11.75 8.13
N ASP A 65 0.12 11.18 9.30
CA ASP A 65 0.89 11.29 10.53
C ASP A 65 1.92 10.14 10.70
N TRP A 66 2.04 9.25 9.71
CA TRP A 66 2.94 8.09 9.79
C TRP A 66 4.31 8.38 9.17
N GLU A 67 5.37 8.05 9.88
CA GLU A 67 6.73 7.98 9.33
C GLU A 67 6.91 6.63 8.63
N ILE A 68 6.61 6.59 7.32
CA ILE A 68 6.73 5.37 6.51
C ILE A 68 8.15 5.31 5.93
N PRO A 69 8.92 4.24 6.17
CA PRO A 69 10.23 4.08 5.56
C PRO A 69 10.06 3.83 4.06
N ASN A 70 10.36 4.86 3.26
CA ASN A 70 10.17 4.89 1.81
C ASN A 70 11.51 4.92 1.04
N ASP A 71 12.63 4.84 1.76
CA ASP A 71 13.97 4.84 1.21
C ASP A 71 14.54 3.40 1.21
N PRO A 72 14.71 2.78 0.03
CA PRO A 72 15.32 1.45 -0.08
C PRO A 72 16.73 1.37 0.52
N LEU A 73 17.47 2.49 0.60
CA LEU A 73 18.83 2.53 1.13
C LEU A 73 18.88 2.29 2.65
N GLN A 74 17.75 2.38 3.34
CA GLN A 74 17.66 2.08 4.78
C GLN A 74 17.69 0.59 5.09
N TYR A 75 17.63 -0.28 4.06
CA TYR A 75 17.53 -1.71 4.21
C TYR A 75 18.79 -2.43 3.74
N THR A 76 19.08 -3.58 4.36
CA THR A 76 20.08 -4.51 3.83
C THR A 76 19.52 -5.17 2.58
N THR A 77 20.15 -4.93 1.44
CA THR A 77 19.77 -5.50 0.15
C THR A 77 20.79 -6.55 -0.31
N VAL A 78 20.31 -7.49 -1.13
CA VAL A 78 21.17 -8.34 -1.96
C VAL A 78 21.24 -7.73 -3.37
N TRP A 79 22.06 -8.28 -4.25
CA TRP A 79 22.06 -7.82 -5.65
C TRP A 79 20.70 -8.11 -6.32
N TYR A 80 20.18 -7.13 -7.06
CA TYR A 80 18.96 -7.24 -7.88
C TYR A 80 19.07 -6.30 -9.09
N ASN A 81 18.29 -6.56 -10.14
CA ASN A 81 18.12 -5.67 -11.28
C ASN A 81 17.06 -4.59 -10.99
N ASP A 82 17.18 -3.42 -11.61
CA ASP A 82 16.19 -2.35 -11.45
C ASP A 82 14.75 -2.85 -11.71
N PRO A 83 13.78 -2.54 -10.84
CA PRO A 83 12.41 -3.02 -11.01
C PRO A 83 11.78 -2.51 -12.31
N ILE A 84 11.16 -3.42 -13.04
CA ILE A 84 10.40 -3.11 -14.25
C ILE A 84 8.91 -3.39 -14.05
N SER A 85 8.05 -2.65 -14.76
CA SER A 85 6.61 -2.85 -14.67
C SER A 85 6.17 -4.09 -15.44
N GLN A 86 5.34 -4.93 -14.82
CA GLN A 86 4.67 -6.05 -15.49
C GLN A 86 3.52 -5.61 -16.42
N GLY A 87 3.13 -4.34 -16.40
CA GLY A 87 1.98 -3.83 -17.14
C GLY A 87 0.64 -4.47 -16.71
N ASN A 88 -0.34 -4.49 -17.62
CA ASN A 88 -1.69 -5.02 -17.37
C ASN A 88 -1.82 -6.50 -17.77
N THR A 89 -0.95 -7.36 -17.23
CA THR A 89 -0.77 -8.76 -17.71
C THR A 89 -1.10 -9.85 -16.68
N GLY A 90 -1.20 -9.51 -15.38
CA GLY A 90 -1.42 -10.48 -14.32
C GLY A 90 -0.22 -11.44 -14.05
N THR A 91 0.99 -11.10 -14.50
CA THR A 91 2.17 -11.99 -14.42
C THR A 91 3.14 -11.66 -13.28
N CYS A 92 2.65 -11.13 -12.15
CA CYS A 92 3.50 -10.75 -11.01
C CYS A 92 4.41 -11.90 -10.54
N TRP A 93 3.86 -13.12 -10.52
CA TRP A 93 4.56 -14.35 -10.14
C TRP A 93 5.78 -14.64 -11.03
N CYS A 94 5.67 -14.40 -12.34
CA CYS A 94 6.76 -14.62 -13.28
C CYS A 94 7.90 -13.62 -13.02
N PHE A 95 7.57 -12.34 -12.82
CA PHE A 95 8.55 -11.28 -12.53
C PHE A 95 9.25 -11.52 -11.18
N SER A 96 8.48 -11.88 -10.14
CA SER A 96 9.06 -12.18 -8.83
C SER A 96 9.99 -13.38 -8.86
N THR A 97 9.59 -14.46 -9.56
CA THR A 97 10.40 -15.68 -9.67
C THR A 97 11.66 -15.43 -10.49
N THR A 98 11.56 -14.67 -11.58
CA THR A 98 12.71 -14.32 -12.43
C THR A 98 13.71 -13.47 -11.64
N SER A 99 13.25 -12.40 -10.98
CA SER A 99 14.12 -11.55 -10.16
C SER A 99 14.84 -12.34 -9.07
N PHE A 100 14.13 -13.23 -8.37
CA PHE A 100 14.74 -14.09 -7.37
C PHE A 100 15.81 -15.02 -7.97
N TYR A 101 15.51 -15.67 -9.10
CA TYR A 101 16.48 -16.55 -9.75
C TYR A 101 17.71 -15.82 -10.27
N GLU A 102 17.55 -14.62 -10.85
CA GLU A 102 18.67 -13.78 -11.27
C GLU A 102 19.59 -13.49 -10.07
N SER A 103 19.01 -13.10 -8.93
CA SER A 103 19.75 -12.85 -7.70
C SER A 103 20.49 -14.08 -7.19
N GLU A 104 19.85 -15.25 -7.22
CA GLU A 104 20.47 -16.50 -6.78
C GLU A 104 21.60 -16.97 -7.71
N VAL A 105 21.43 -16.82 -9.02
CA VAL A 105 22.51 -17.09 -9.99
C VAL A 105 23.69 -16.17 -9.70
N LYS A 106 23.45 -14.87 -9.48
CA LYS A 106 24.52 -13.92 -9.16
C LYS A 106 25.22 -14.22 -7.84
N ARG A 107 24.50 -14.75 -6.85
CA ARG A 107 25.05 -15.13 -5.55
C ARG A 107 25.99 -16.34 -5.63
N LEU A 108 25.74 -17.25 -6.58
CA LEU A 108 26.51 -18.49 -6.75
C LEU A 108 27.66 -18.37 -7.76
N SER A 109 27.67 -17.34 -8.61
CA SER A 109 28.70 -17.06 -9.63
C SER A 109 29.80 -16.14 -9.13
#